data_AF-A0A822CUK6-F1
#
_entry.id   AF-A0A822CUK6-F1
#
_cell.length_a   1.000
_cell.length_b   1.000
_cell.length_c   1.000
_cell.angle_alpha   90.00
_cell.angle_beta   90.00
_cell.angle_gamma   90.00
#
_symmetry.space_group_name_H-M   'P 1'
#
loop_
_entity.id
_entity.type
_entity.pdbx_description
1 polymer ?
#
loop_
_entity_poly.entity_id
_entity_poly.type
_entity_poly.pdbx_seq_one_letter_code
_entity_poly.pdbx_strand_id
1 'polypeptide(L)'
;MHRAVDTTKEEKYATVILGQTKRSNRLIIDDAINGDNSVVALSQLKMDELQLFRGDTVLLKGKKRRETICIVLADDTCQNDRIRMNRVVRNNLRVR
;
A
#
# COMPACT_ATOMS: atom_id res chain seq x y z
N MET A 1 16.95 -32.06 -2.41
CA MET A 1 15.64 -32.30 -1.75
C MET A 1 15.48 -31.30 -0.61
N HIS A 2 14.77 -30.19 -0.81
CA HIS A 2 14.52 -29.21 0.25
C HIS A 2 13.30 -29.66 1.05
N ARG A 3 13.52 -30.12 2.30
CA ARG A 3 12.44 -30.43 3.24
C ARG A 3 11.75 -29.12 3.62
N ALA A 4 10.45 -29.03 3.38
CA ALA A 4 9.60 -28.03 4.00
C ALA A 4 9.61 -28.30 5.52
N VAL A 5 10.06 -27.32 6.30
CA VAL A 5 10.02 -27.37 7.76
C VAL A 5 8.58 -27.11 8.18
N ASP A 6 7.88 -28.15 8.62
CA ASP A 6 6.55 -28.03 9.20
C ASP A 6 6.65 -27.30 10.55
N THR A 7 6.25 -26.03 10.55
CA THR A 7 6.25 -25.17 11.75
C THR A 7 5.09 -25.54 12.67
N THR A 8 5.40 -25.65 13.96
CA THR A 8 4.47 -26.07 15.01
C THR A 8 3.35 -25.06 15.23
N LYS A 9 2.21 -25.49 15.77
CA LYS A 9 1.07 -24.59 16.03
C LYS A 9 1.44 -23.45 16.99
N GLU A 10 2.30 -23.69 17.97
CA GLU A 10 2.79 -22.65 18.91
C GLU A 10 3.62 -21.56 18.21
N GLU A 11 4.49 -21.92 17.27
CA GLU A 11 5.25 -20.96 16.47
C GLU A 11 4.34 -20.12 15.58
N LYS A 12 3.26 -20.70 15.05
CA LYS A 12 2.23 -19.96 14.30
C LYS A 12 1.53 -18.95 15.20
N TYR A 13 1.15 -19.29 16.43
CA TYR A 13 0.54 -18.35 17.38
C TYR A 13 1.50 -17.23 17.80
N ALA A 14 2.78 -17.55 18.04
CA ALA A 14 3.81 -16.57 18.37
C ALA A 14 4.05 -15.56 17.22
N THR A 15 3.87 -15.98 15.96
CA THR A 15 4.08 -15.12 14.78
C THR A 15 2.84 -14.38 14.30
N VAL A 16 1.62 -14.65 14.81
CA VAL A 16 0.40 -13.93 14.38
C VAL A 16 0.50 -12.41 14.61
N ILE A 17 1.16 -11.99 15.69
CA ILE A 17 1.37 -10.56 16.02
C ILE A 17 2.27 -9.88 14.98
N LEU A 18 3.24 -10.61 14.44
CA LEU A 18 4.17 -10.14 13.39
C LEU A 18 3.59 -10.31 11.98
N GLY A 19 2.59 -11.18 11.82
CA GLY A 19 1.90 -11.44 10.57
C GLY A 19 1.17 -10.20 10.06
N GLN A 20 1.38 -9.88 8.78
CA GLN A 20 0.64 -8.81 8.14
C GLN A 20 -0.83 -9.22 8.01
N THR A 21 -1.67 -8.72 8.91
CA THR A 21 -3.13 -8.80 8.75
C THR A 21 -3.52 -8.20 7.41
N LYS A 22 -4.23 -8.98 6.58
CA LYS A 22 -4.80 -8.52 5.31
C LYS A 22 -5.81 -7.43 5.63
N ARG A 23 -5.51 -6.19 5.21
CA ARG A 23 -6.42 -5.05 5.32
C ARG A 23 -6.58 -4.48 3.91
N SER A 24 -7.80 -4.12 3.52
CA SER A 24 -8.12 -3.58 2.20
C SER A 24 -7.26 -2.35 1.83
N ASN A 25 -6.89 -1.56 2.84
CA ASN A 25 -6.11 -0.32 2.72
C ASN A 25 -4.58 -0.50 2.91
N ARG A 26 -4.07 -1.73 2.91
CA ARG A 26 -2.62 -1.99 2.88
C ARG A 26 -2.23 -2.38 1.46
N LEU A 27 -1.55 -1.46 0.79
CA LEU A 27 -1.18 -1.60 -0.62
C LEU A 27 0.35 -1.65 -0.77
N ILE A 28 0.78 -2.31 -1.83
CA ILE A 28 2.18 -2.41 -2.24
C ILE A 28 2.54 -1.17 -3.06
N ILE A 29 3.72 -0.62 -2.82
CA ILE A 29 4.15 0.59 -3.52
C ILE A 29 4.67 0.23 -4.91
N ASP A 30 4.26 1.03 -5.89
CA ASP A 30 4.70 0.95 -7.28
C ASP A 30 5.17 2.33 -7.76
N ASP A 31 6.00 2.35 -8.81
CA ASP A 31 6.48 3.60 -9.38
C ASP A 31 5.36 4.34 -10.11
N ALA A 32 5.26 5.65 -9.84
CA ALA A 32 4.33 6.51 -10.56
C ALA A 32 4.85 6.84 -11.96
N ILE A 33 3.91 6.91 -12.91
CA ILE A 33 4.15 7.44 -14.27
C ILE A 33 4.18 8.98 -14.23
N ASN A 34 3.45 9.59 -13.29
CA ASN A 34 3.38 11.04 -13.13
C ASN A 34 4.47 11.60 -12.18
N GLY A 35 4.84 12.86 -12.39
CA GLY A 35 5.83 13.57 -11.58
C GLY A 35 5.23 14.43 -10.46
N ASP A 36 3.90 14.46 -10.31
CA ASP A 36 3.21 15.32 -9.35
C ASP A 36 3.42 14.81 -7.90
N ASN A 37 3.89 15.69 -7.02
CA ASN A 37 4.18 15.37 -5.61
C ASN A 37 2.93 15.29 -4.73
N SER A 38 1.77 15.68 -5.26
CA SER A 38 0.50 15.73 -4.54
C SER A 38 -0.46 14.59 -4.93
N VAL A 39 -0.10 13.76 -5.92
CA VAL A 39 -1.00 12.77 -6.50
C VAL A 39 -0.52 11.35 -6.26
N VAL A 40 -1.48 10.46 -5.96
CA VAL A 40 -1.28 9.00 -5.96
C VAL A 40 -2.31 8.33 -6.87
N ALA A 41 -1.93 7.21 -7.47
CA ALA A 41 -2.81 6.47 -8.37
C ALA A 41 -3.18 5.09 -7.81
N LEU A 42 -4.45 4.74 -7.96
CA LEU A 42 -5.03 3.44 -7.62
C LEU A 42 -5.80 2.90 -8.83
N SER A 43 -6.01 1.58 -8.88
CA SER A 43 -6.97 1.02 -9.83
C SER A 43 -8.41 1.44 -9.47
N GLN A 44 -9.28 1.53 -10.49
CA GLN A 44 -10.69 1.86 -10.27
C GLN A 44 -11.35 0.90 -9.28
N LEU A 45 -11.08 -0.41 -9.41
CA LEU A 45 -11.62 -1.43 -8.51
C LEU A 45 -11.20 -1.23 -7.05
N LYS A 46 -9.96 -0.80 -6.81
CA LYS A 46 -9.48 -0.54 -5.44
C LYS A 46 -10.08 0.74 -4.87
N MET A 47 -10.33 1.75 -5.70
CA MET A 47 -11.04 2.96 -5.28
C MET A 47 -12.47 2.63 -4.87
N ASP A 48 -13.19 1.83 -5.64
CA ASP A 48 -14.56 1.40 -5.33
C ASP A 48 -14.61 0.58 -4.03
N GLU A 49 -13.66 -0.36 -3.84
CA GLU A 49 -13.53 -1.15 -2.61
C GLU A 49 -13.31 -0.28 -1.36
N LEU A 50 -12.53 0.80 -1.50
CA LEU A 50 -12.23 1.74 -0.42
C LEU A 50 -13.22 2.89 -0.32
N GLN A 51 -14.24 2.91 -1.19
CA GLN A 51 -15.25 3.98 -1.29
C GLN A 51 -14.63 5.37 -1.52
N LEU A 52 -13.56 5.41 -2.33
CA LEU A 52 -12.88 6.64 -2.72
C LEU A 52 -13.38 7.10 -4.08
N PHE A 53 -13.59 8.40 -4.22
CA PHE A 53 -13.89 9.04 -5.48
C PHE A 53 -12.65 9.73 -6.05
N ARG A 54 -12.65 9.94 -7.37
CA ARG A 54 -11.57 10.65 -8.05
C ARG A 54 -11.47 12.08 -7.50
N GLY A 55 -10.29 12.45 -7.02
CA GLY A 55 -10.02 13.77 -6.45
C GLY A 55 -10.10 13.82 -4.92
N ASP A 56 -10.44 12.71 -4.25
CA ASP A 56 -10.49 12.67 -2.79
C ASP A 56 -9.11 12.90 -2.17
N THR A 57 -9.11 13.53 -1.00
CA THR A 57 -7.93 13.75 -0.18
C THR A 57 -7.72 12.54 0.74
N VAL A 58 -6.59 11.85 0.58
CA VAL A 58 -6.27 10.63 1.33
C VAL A 58 -5.09 10.84 2.27
N LEU A 59 -5.18 10.27 3.47
CA LEU A 59 -4.08 10.21 4.43
C LEU A 59 -3.28 8.91 4.25
N LEU A 60 -2.04 9.02 3.78
CA LEU A 60 -1.12 7.92 3.63
C LEU A 60 -0.27 7.75 4.89
N LYS A 61 -0.18 6.52 5.39
CA LYS A 61 0.63 6.17 6.57
C LYS A 61 1.81 5.30 6.17
N GLY A 62 3.01 5.82 6.43
CA GLY A 62 4.28 5.19 6.10
C GLY A 62 4.96 4.58 7.32
N LYS A 63 6.29 4.40 7.21
CA LYS A 63 7.14 3.89 8.30
C LYS A 63 7.55 5.02 9.24
N LYS A 64 8.01 4.65 10.44
CA LYS A 64 8.49 5.61 11.47
C LYS A 64 7.49 6.75 11.76
N ARG A 65 6.19 6.40 11.82
CA ARG A 65 5.07 7.33 12.07
C ARG A 65 5.02 8.52 11.10
N ARG A 66 5.52 8.34 9.88
CA ARG A 66 5.41 9.37 8.83
C ARG A 66 4.08 9.26 8.15
N GLU A 67 3.47 10.42 7.91
CA GLU A 67 2.19 10.53 7.23
C GLU A 67 2.31 11.58 6.14
N THR A 68 1.50 11.46 5.09
CA THR A 68 1.47 12.40 3.97
C THR A 68 0.04 12.44 3.43
N ILE A 69 -0.41 13.61 3.02
CA ILE A 69 -1.71 13.80 2.40
C ILE A 69 -1.51 13.91 0.89
N CYS A 70 -2.33 13.19 0.12
CA CYS A 70 -2.32 13.22 -1.34
C CYS A 70 -3.74 13.21 -1.90
N ILE A 71 -3.87 13.54 -3.18
CA ILE A 71 -5.09 13.41 -3.97
C ILE A 71 -5.05 12.06 -4.69
N VAL A 72 -6.12 11.28 -4.63
CA VAL A 72 -6.23 10.00 -5.33
C VAL A 72 -6.82 10.18 -6.73
N LEU A 73 -6.17 9.58 -7.73
CA LEU A 73 -6.67 9.48 -9.09
C LEU A 73 -6.76 8.01 -9.52
N ALA A 74 -7.73 7.71 -10.38
CA ALA A 74 -7.85 6.40 -11.01
C ALA A 74 -6.78 6.22 -12.10
N ASP A 75 -6.20 5.03 -12.16
CA ASP A 75 -5.26 4.57 -13.19
C ASP A 75 -5.56 3.10 -13.51
N ASP A 76 -6.11 2.85 -14.70
CA ASP A 76 -6.54 1.53 -15.17
C ASP A 76 -5.37 0.58 -15.43
N THR A 77 -4.14 1.10 -15.49
CA THR A 77 -2.92 0.29 -15.66
C THR A 77 -2.28 -0.11 -14.33
N CYS A 78 -2.82 0.37 -13.20
CA CYS A 78 -2.36 0.03 -11.86
C CYS A 78 -2.96 -1.30 -11.39
N GLN A 79 -2.17 -2.13 -10.70
CA GLN A 79 -2.67 -3.38 -10.13
C GLN A 79 -3.51 -3.12 -8.88
N ASN A 80 -4.53 -3.94 -8.64
CA ASN A 80 -5.50 -3.75 -7.54
C ASN A 80 -4.86 -3.79 -6.14
N ASP A 81 -3.72 -4.46 -5.96
CA ASP A 81 -3.00 -4.54 -4.69
C ASP A 81 -1.90 -3.47 -4.55
N ARG A 82 -1.79 -2.56 -5.52
CA ARG A 82 -0.73 -1.54 -5.59
C ARG A 82 -1.26 -0.12 -5.45
N ILE A 83 -0.34 0.76 -5.06
CA ILE A 83 -0.49 2.21 -5.08
C ILE A 83 0.72 2.82 -5.76
N ARG A 84 0.47 3.67 -6.76
CA ARG A 84 1.53 4.41 -7.46
C ARG A 84 1.76 5.75 -6.82
N MET A 85 3.01 6.01 -6.48
CA MET A 85 3.42 7.30 -5.94
C MET A 85 4.86 7.61 -6.30
N ASN A 86 5.17 8.89 -6.49
CA ASN A 86 6.49 9.30 -6.93
C ASN A 86 7.54 9.22 -5.80
N ARG A 87 8.80 9.47 -6.16
CA ARG A 87 9.94 9.42 -5.22
C ARG A 87 9.78 10.35 -4.02
N VAL A 88 9.18 11.54 -4.21
CA VAL A 88 9.01 12.52 -3.13
C VAL A 88 8.05 11.99 -2.07
N VAL A 89 6.90 11.46 -2.49
CA VAL A 89 5.90 10.86 -1.58
C VAL A 89 6.49 9.65 -0.84
N ARG A 90 7.24 8.77 -1.51
CA ARG A 90 7.92 7.63 -0.87
C ARG A 90 8.93 8.08 0.19
N ASN A 91 9.73 9.10 -0.13
CA ASN A 91 10.70 9.66 0.81
C ASN A 91 10.01 10.24 2.05
N ASN A 92 8.90 10.95 1.87
CA ASN A 92 8.11 11.51 2.97
C ASN A 92 7.59 10.41 3.90
N LEU A 93 7.08 9.31 3.31
CA LEU A 93 6.56 8.14 4.02
C LEU A 93 7.65 7.19 4.54
N ARG A 94 8.94 7.42 4.23
CA ARG A 94 10.08 6.56 4.57
C ARG A 94 9.90 5.11 4.15
N VAL A 95 9.35 4.93 2.95
CA VAL A 95 9.11 3.64 2.31
C VAL A 95 10.02 3.49 1.09
N ARG A 96 10.38 2.24 0.75
CA ARG A 96 11.16 1.91 -0.44
C ARG A 96 10.23 1.32 -1.47
#